data_AF-A0A365Z484-F1
#
_entry.id   AF-A0A365Z484-F1
#
_cell.length_a   1.000
_cell.length_b   1.000
_cell.length_c   1.000
_cell.angle_alpha   90.00
_cell.angle_beta   90.00
_cell.angle_gamma   90.00
#
_symmetry.space_group_name_H-M   'P 1'
#
loop_
_entity.id
_entity.type
_entity.pdbx_description
1 polymer ?
#
loop_
_entity_poly.entity_id
_entity_poly.type
_entity_poly.pdbx_seq_one_letter_code
_entity_poly.pdbx_strand_id
1 'polypeptide(L)'
;MTTPLFTDPSHQKIPKPRADTSAQGAVETVIDEACRTLHLPTIRDRYEDIAAAALKEQATYKDFLADLLEAECHQREERKKLRLVSLVLSRGGLPEA
;
A
#
# COMPACT_ATOMS: atom_id res chain seq x y z
N MET A 1 45.42 2.76 8.01
CA MET A 1 44.23 1.89 7.88
C MET A 1 43.02 2.81 7.85
N THR A 2 42.47 3.03 6.67
CA THR A 2 41.43 4.02 6.40
C THR A 2 40.08 3.33 6.51
N THR A 3 39.28 3.70 7.51
CA THR A 3 37.89 3.23 7.63
C THR A 3 37.04 3.89 6.54
N PRO A 4 36.21 3.15 5.78
CA PRO A 4 35.26 3.79 4.89
C PRO A 4 34.12 4.40 5.73
N LEU A 5 33.86 5.67 5.47
CA LEU A 5 32.68 6.40 5.93
C LEU A 5 31.44 5.73 5.29
N PHE A 6 30.73 4.91 6.07
CA PHE A 6 29.40 4.44 5.69
C PHE A 6 28.46 5.64 5.77
N THR A 7 28.25 6.31 4.64
CA THR A 7 27.20 7.31 4.48
C THR A 7 25.86 6.58 4.61
N ASP A 8 25.19 6.79 5.75
CA ASP A 8 23.82 6.35 6.01
C ASP A 8 22.87 7.02 5.00
N PRO A 9 22.22 6.26 4.09
CA PRO A 9 21.33 6.84 3.08
C PRO A 9 19.91 7.12 3.60
N SER A 10 19.59 6.88 4.89
CA SER A 10 18.18 6.80 5.32
C SER A 10 17.59 8.02 6.02
N HIS A 11 18.24 9.18 6.05
CA HIS A 11 17.59 10.41 6.53
C HIS A 11 16.77 11.11 5.43
N GLN A 12 15.92 10.35 4.73
CA GLN A 12 14.88 10.94 3.90
C GLN A 12 13.86 11.55 4.87
N LYS A 13 13.92 12.87 5.07
CA LYS A 13 12.97 13.62 5.90
C LYS A 13 11.56 13.19 5.51
N ILE A 14 10.85 12.51 6.41
CA ILE A 14 9.40 12.32 6.28
C ILE A 14 8.83 13.75 6.21
N PRO A 15 8.22 14.15 5.08
CA PRO A 15 7.65 15.49 4.98
C PRO A 15 6.59 15.60 6.07
N LYS A 16 6.80 16.52 7.02
CA LYS A 16 5.78 16.83 8.02
C LYS A 16 4.60 17.44 7.25
N PRO A 17 3.42 16.80 7.16
CA PRO A 17 2.29 17.45 6.54
C PRO A 17 2.00 18.71 7.37
N ARG A 18 2.20 19.88 6.76
CA ARG A 18 2.04 21.18 7.39
C ARG A 18 1.08 22.02 6.55
N ALA A 19 0.21 22.70 7.28
CA ALA A 19 -0.92 23.60 7.01
C ALA A 19 -1.21 24.17 5.60
N ASP A 20 -0.31 24.05 4.63
CA ASP A 20 -0.31 24.80 3.38
C ASP A 20 -0.41 23.85 2.17
N THR A 21 -0.78 22.58 2.37
CA THR A 21 -1.12 21.65 1.27
C THR A 21 -2.55 21.96 0.78
N SER A 22 -2.78 23.21 0.41
CA SER A 22 -4.09 23.76 0.03
C SER A 22 -4.39 23.65 -1.46
N ALA A 23 -3.48 23.07 -2.24
CA ALA A 23 -3.76 22.67 -3.61
C ALA A 23 -4.43 21.30 -3.62
N GLN A 24 -5.70 21.23 -4.04
CA GLN A 24 -6.34 19.97 -4.44
C GLN A 24 -5.38 19.22 -5.38
N GLY A 25 -4.95 18.02 -4.99
CA GLY A 25 -3.98 17.19 -5.73
C GLY A 25 -2.62 17.02 -5.05
N ALA A 26 -2.19 17.96 -4.19
CA ALA A 26 -0.89 17.85 -3.53
C ALA A 26 -0.88 16.78 -2.42
N VAL A 27 -2.02 16.52 -1.78
CA VAL A 27 -2.15 15.45 -0.78
C VAL A 27 -2.25 14.09 -1.46
N GLU A 28 -3.07 14.02 -2.51
CA GLU A 28 -3.34 12.82 -3.31
C GLU A 28 -2.05 12.32 -3.96
N THR A 29 -1.24 13.22 -4.54
CA THR A 29 0.08 12.86 -5.10
C THR A 29 1.04 12.30 -4.06
N VAL A 30 1.06 12.86 -2.85
CA VAL A 30 1.88 12.33 -1.73
C VAL A 30 1.41 10.95 -1.31
N ILE A 31 0.09 10.72 -1.23
CA ILE A 31 -0.48 9.39 -0.96
C ILE A 31 -0.07 8.40 -2.05
N ASP A 32 -0.18 8.81 -3.31
CA ASP A 32 0.14 7.98 -4.47
C ASP A 32 1.63 7.56 -4.48
N GLU A 33 2.54 8.50 -4.24
CA GLU A 33 3.98 8.27 -4.16
C GLU A 33 4.34 7.35 -2.99
N ALA A 34 3.75 7.58 -1.82
CA ALA A 34 3.95 6.73 -0.64
C ALA A 34 3.45 5.30 -0.90
N CYS A 35 2.28 5.13 -1.51
CA CYS A 35 1.74 3.81 -1.82
C CYS A 35 2.60 3.06 -2.85
N ARG A 36 3.16 3.74 -3.85
CA ARG A 36 4.13 3.14 -4.78
C ARG A 36 5.39 2.66 -4.06
N THR A 37 5.95 3.52 -3.20
CA THR A 37 7.18 3.22 -2.43
C THR A 37 7.01 2.04 -1.49
N LEU A 38 5.85 1.94 -0.84
CA LEU A 38 5.53 0.87 0.12
C LEU A 38 4.90 -0.36 -0.53
N HIS A 39 4.70 -0.34 -1.85
CA HIS A 39 4.01 -1.37 -2.61
C HIS A 39 2.62 -1.69 -2.06
N LEU A 40 1.80 -0.67 -1.80
CA LEU A 40 0.42 -0.81 -1.30
C LEU A 40 -0.60 -0.59 -2.42
N PRO A 41 -0.71 -1.50 -3.42
CA PRO A 41 -1.54 -1.29 -4.60
C PRO A 41 -3.03 -1.19 -4.26
N THR A 42 -3.53 -1.95 -3.27
CA THR A 42 -4.96 -1.94 -2.96
C THR A 42 -5.36 -0.64 -2.28
N ILE A 43 -4.54 -0.16 -1.34
CA ILE A 43 -4.77 1.16 -0.72
C ILE A 43 -4.71 2.25 -1.78
N ARG A 44 -3.70 2.21 -2.67
CA ARG A 44 -3.57 3.18 -3.75
C ARG A 44 -4.83 3.31 -4.62
N ASP A 45 -5.44 2.18 -4.95
CA ASP A 45 -6.59 2.15 -5.85
C ASP A 45 -7.92 2.49 -5.13
N ARG A 46 -7.97 2.43 -3.79
CA ARG A 46 -9.23 2.45 -3.03
C ARG A 46 -9.30 3.47 -1.89
N TYR A 47 -8.23 4.21 -1.60
CA TYR A 47 -8.19 5.08 -0.42
C TYR A 47 -9.29 6.17 -0.45
N GLU A 48 -9.65 6.69 -1.63
CA GLU A 48 -10.70 7.70 -1.79
C GLU A 48 -12.07 7.13 -1.43
N ASP A 49 -12.40 5.94 -1.94
CA ASP A 49 -13.67 5.27 -1.64
C ASP A 49 -13.81 4.95 -0.15
N ILE A 50 -12.72 4.45 0.46
CA ILE A 50 -12.69 4.11 1.89
C ILE A 50 -12.77 5.38 2.74
N ALA A 51 -12.14 6.49 2.31
CA ALA A 51 -12.26 7.78 3.00
C ALA A 51 -13.69 8.34 2.92
N ALA A 52 -14.36 8.21 1.77
CA ALA A 52 -15.74 8.62 1.60
C ALA A 52 -16.70 7.79 2.47
N ALA A 53 -16.47 6.46 2.56
CA ALA A 53 -17.22 5.58 3.45
C ALA A 53 -17.01 5.93 4.92
N ALA A 54 -15.75 6.11 5.35
CA ALA A 54 -15.38 6.50 6.70
C ALA A 54 -16.04 7.84 7.11
N LEU A 55 -16.09 8.81 6.19
CA LEU A 55 -16.75 10.09 6.43
C LEU A 55 -18.26 9.92 6.64
N LYS A 56 -18.90 9.09 5.81
CA LYS A 56 -20.34 8.78 5.92
C LYS A 56 -20.68 8.07 7.24
N GLU A 57 -19.80 7.18 7.68
CA GLU A 57 -19.97 6.36 8.89
C GLU A 57 -19.46 7.04 10.17
N GLN A 58 -18.87 8.24 10.04
CA GLN A 58 -18.22 8.97 11.14
C GLN A 58 -17.16 8.13 11.85
N ALA A 59 -16.44 7.31 11.08
CA ALA A 59 -15.39 6.45 11.58
C ALA A 59 -14.25 7.26 12.22
N THR A 60 -13.62 6.71 13.24
CA THR A 60 -12.44 7.37 13.82
C THR A 60 -11.25 7.22 12.87
N TYR A 61 -10.22 8.07 13.03
CA TYR A 61 -8.98 7.94 12.26
C TYR A 61 -8.32 6.55 12.38
N LYS A 62 -8.51 5.88 13.52
CA LYS A 62 -7.97 4.54 13.75
C LYS A 62 -8.75 3.49 12.97
N ASP A 63 -10.07 3.62 12.91
CA ASP A 63 -10.95 2.70 12.18
C ASP A 63 -10.68 2.82 10.68
N PHE A 64 -10.63 4.05 10.16
CA PHE A 64 -10.24 4.31 8.76
C PHE A 64 -8.89 3.67 8.40
N LEU A 65 -7.88 3.82 9.26
CA LEU A 65 -6.57 3.21 9.03
C LEU A 65 -6.64 1.68 9.10
N ALA A 66 -7.45 1.11 9.99
CA ALA A 66 -7.65 -0.33 10.07
C ALA A 66 -8.28 -0.88 8.79
N ASP A 67 -9.32 -0.22 8.28
CA ASP A 67 -10.02 -0.62 7.05
C ASP A 67 -9.09 -0.63 5.83
N LEU A 68 -8.24 0.40 5.70
CA LEU A 68 -7.23 0.45 4.65
C LEU A 68 -6.25 -0.73 4.71
N LEU A 69 -5.71 -1.00 5.91
CA LEU A 69 -4.72 -2.05 6.11
C LEU A 69 -5.33 -3.44 5.96
N GLU A 70 -6.55 -3.65 6.42
CA GLU A 70 -7.30 -4.89 6.25
C GLU A 70 -7.55 -5.17 4.77
N ALA A 71 -8.02 -4.18 4.00
CA ALA A 71 -8.22 -4.32 2.56
C ALA A 71 -6.93 -4.70 1.82
N GLU A 72 -5.79 -4.09 2.17
CA GLU A 72 -4.50 -4.43 1.59
C GLU A 72 -4.05 -5.86 1.95
N CYS A 73 -4.19 -6.25 3.21
CA CYS A 73 -3.82 -7.59 3.66
C CYS A 73 -4.68 -8.66 2.98
N HIS A 74 -5.99 -8.46 2.93
CA HIS A 74 -6.93 -9.38 2.28
C HIS A 74 -6.56 -9.62 0.82
N GLN A 75 -6.38 -8.55 0.04
CA GLN A 75 -6.01 -8.66 -1.37
C GLN A 75 -4.64 -9.30 -1.58
N ARG A 76 -3.67 -9.06 -0.68
CA ARG A 76 -2.37 -9.75 -0.72
C ARG A 76 -2.53 -11.26 -0.48
N GLU A 77 -3.41 -11.67 0.42
CA GLU A 77 -3.70 -13.08 0.65
C GLU A 77 -4.40 -13.73 -0.54
N GLU A 78 -5.37 -13.05 -1.16
CA GLU A 78 -6.05 -13.52 -2.37
C GLU A 78 -5.05 -13.71 -3.52
N ARG A 79 -4.18 -12.73 -3.77
CA ARG A 79 -3.11 -12.84 -4.79
C ARG A 79 -2.16 -14.00 -4.50
N LYS A 80 -1.79 -14.23 -3.23
CA LYS A 80 -0.98 -15.38 -2.83
C LYS A 80 -1.69 -16.71 -3.12
N LYS A 81 -2.97 -16.83 -2.75
CA LYS A 81 -3.79 -18.02 -3.00
C LYS A 81 -3.92 -18.31 -4.50
N LEU A 82 -4.24 -17.31 -5.31
CA LEU A 82 -4.34 -17.43 -6.77
C LEU A 82 -3.01 -17.87 -7.40
N ARG A 83 -1.88 -17.31 -6.95
CA ARG A 83 -0.56 -17.71 -7.44
C ARG A 83 -0.23 -19.16 -7.07
N LEU A 84 -0.61 -19.62 -5.88
CA LEU A 84 -0.43 -21.01 -5.47
C LEU A 84 -1.28 -21.96 -6.33
N VAL A 85 -2.55 -21.65 -6.54
CA VAL A 85 -3.44 -22.45 -7.40
C VAL A 85 -2.89 -22.50 -8.83
N SER A 86 -2.53 -21.36 -9.42
CA SER A 86 -1.93 -21.30 -10.76
C SER A 86 -0.65 -22.12 -10.87
N LEU A 87 0.23 -22.05 -9.86
CA LEU A 87 1.47 -22.82 -9.85
C LEU A 87 1.21 -24.33 -9.75
N VAL A 88 0.26 -24.74 -8.91
CA VAL A 88 -0.12 -26.16 -8.75
C VAL A 88 -0.70 -26.71 -10.05
N LEU A 89 -1.61 -25.96 -10.69
CA LEU A 89 -2.18 -26.35 -11.99
C LEU A 89 -1.11 -26.43 -13.09
N SER A 90 -0.14 -25.51 -13.08
CA SER A 90 0.95 -25.51 -14.06
C SER A 90 1.98 -26.62 -13.82
N ARG A 91 2.13 -27.11 -12.58
CA ARG A 91 3.05 -28.20 -12.21
C ARG A 91 2.44 -29.59 -12.36
N GLY A 92 1.12 -29.72 -12.18
CA GLY A 92 0.40 -30.99 -12.28
C GLY A 92 -0.09 -31.28 -13.70
N GLY A 93 0.77 -31.16 -14.71
CA GLY A 93 0.44 -31.34 -16.13
C GLY A 93 -0.60 -32.43 -16.38
N LEU A 94 -1.56 -32.12 -17.27
CA LEU A 94 -2.65 -32.98 -17.70
C LEU A 94 -2.18 -34.44 -17.87
N PRO A 95 -2.93 -35.46 -17.38
CA PRO A 95 -2.66 -36.82 -17.81
C PRO A 95 -2.89 -36.88 -19.32
N GLU A 96 -1.81 -37.13 -20.08
CA GLU A 96 -1.93 -37.55 -21.48
C GLU A 96 -2.91 -38.72 -21.53
N ALA A 97 -3.99 -38.54 -22.28
CA ALA A 97 -4.96 -39.56 -22.63
C ALA A 97 -4.78 -39.92 -24.11
#